data_AF-A0A2N3C7L2-F1
#
_entry.id   AF-A0A2N3C7L2-F1
#
_cell.length_a   1.000
_cell.length_b   1.000
_cell.length_c   1.000
_cell.angle_alpha   90.00
_cell.angle_beta   90.00
_cell.angle_gamma   90.00
#
_symmetry.space_group_name_H-M   'P 1'
#
loop_
_entity.id
_entity.type
_entity.pdbx_description
1 polymer ?
#
loop_
_entity_poly.entity_id
_entity_poly.type
_entity_poly.pdbx_seq_one_letter_code
_entity_poly.pdbx_strand_id
1 'polypeptide(L)'
;MGWRRILAVLGGFAGVLIILRPGLDGFMPASLWAVFGMFGLALRDLATRAAPPALSHLQLGFWGFAVLLPTGAAMLAVTGGAVVPSAGIVVTLALGAVVGVAAYTAVIAAMRTGEIAAVTPFRYSRILFAIVLGILVFGEWPDGMTLAGASVVVGCGIYTVLRERRLARERR
;
A
#
# COMPACT_ATOMS: atom_id res chain seq x y z
N MET A 1 -17.67 -13.97 4.28
CA MET A 1 -17.07 -13.59 2.97
C MET A 1 -17.36 -14.71 1.98
N GLY A 2 -17.80 -14.43 0.75
CA GLY A 2 -18.08 -15.49 -0.24
C GLY A 2 -16.79 -16.12 -0.79
N TRP A 3 -16.78 -17.44 -1.03
CA TRP A 3 -15.62 -18.21 -1.52
C TRP A 3 -14.93 -17.58 -2.74
N ARG A 4 -15.71 -16.97 -3.65
CA ARG A 4 -15.20 -16.29 -4.85
C ARG A 4 -14.31 -15.08 -4.56
N ARG A 5 -14.54 -14.38 -3.43
CA ARG A 5 -13.69 -13.26 -3.00
C ARG A 5 -12.36 -13.76 -2.46
N ILE A 6 -12.38 -14.89 -1.75
CA ILE A 6 -11.15 -15.54 -1.25
C ILE A 6 -10.30 -16.02 -2.42
N LEU A 7 -10.90 -16.63 -3.44
CA LEU A 7 -10.17 -17.04 -4.64
C LEU A 7 -9.51 -15.88 -5.37
N ALA A 8 -10.18 -14.72 -5.49
CA ALA A 8 -9.56 -13.54 -6.10
C ALA A 8 -8.36 -13.03 -5.28
N VAL A 9 -8.45 -13.07 -3.95
CA VAL A 9 -7.33 -12.71 -3.07
C VAL A 9 -6.17 -13.70 -3.21
N LEU A 10 -6.45 -15.01 -3.23
CA LEU A 10 -5.43 -16.04 -3.40
C LEU A 10 -4.78 -15.98 -4.79
N GLY A 11 -5.55 -15.71 -5.84
CA GLY A 11 -5.03 -15.48 -7.18
C GLY A 11 -4.11 -14.25 -7.24
N GLY A 12 -4.53 -13.14 -6.63
CA GLY A 12 -3.68 -11.95 -6.52
C GLY A 12 -2.40 -12.22 -5.73
N PHE A 13 -2.49 -12.98 -4.64
CA PHE A 13 -1.33 -13.40 -3.85
C PHE A 13 -0.38 -14.29 -4.67
N ALA A 14 -0.90 -15.26 -5.42
CA ALA A 14 -0.10 -16.07 -6.34
C ALA A 14 0.60 -15.21 -7.40
N GLY A 15 -0.08 -14.20 -7.95
CA GLY A 15 0.52 -13.21 -8.84
C GLY A 15 1.70 -12.48 -8.18
N VAL A 16 1.58 -12.08 -6.91
CA VAL A 16 2.68 -11.47 -6.16
C VAL A 16 3.84 -12.44 -5.95
N LEU A 17 3.58 -13.73 -5.69
CA LEU A 17 4.64 -14.74 -5.57
C LEU A 17 5.39 -14.96 -6.88
N ILE A 18 4.72 -14.88 -8.03
CA ILE A 18 5.36 -14.93 -9.36
C ILE A 18 6.34 -13.76 -9.54
N ILE A 19 6.00 -12.58 -9.02
CA ILE A 19 6.85 -11.39 -9.10
C ILE A 19 8.03 -11.51 -8.13
N LEU A 20 7.75 -11.84 -6.87
CA LEU A 20 8.77 -11.93 -5.82
C LEU A 20 9.75 -13.08 -6.04
N ARG A 21 9.32 -14.15 -6.73
CA ARG A 21 10.07 -15.39 -6.95
C ARG A 21 10.82 -15.82 -5.68
N PRO A 22 10.10 -16.09 -4.57
CA PRO A 22 10.75 -16.39 -3.31
C PRO A 22 11.61 -17.65 -3.46
N GLY A 23 12.93 -17.50 -3.34
CA GLY A 23 13.91 -18.59 -3.34
C GLY A 23 14.56 -18.72 -1.97
N LEU A 24 15.01 -19.93 -1.61
CA LEU A 24 15.72 -20.18 -0.35
C LEU A 24 17.07 -19.47 -0.30
N ASP A 25 17.73 -19.30 -1.45
CA ASP A 25 19.04 -18.63 -1.55
C ASP A 25 18.97 -17.11 -1.31
N GLY A 26 17.76 -16.51 -1.39
CA GLY A 26 17.53 -15.08 -1.20
C GLY A 26 16.70 -14.73 0.04
N PHE A 27 16.34 -15.71 0.87
CA PHE A 27 15.54 -15.45 2.07
C PHE A 27 16.40 -14.85 3.17
N MET A 28 16.15 -13.57 3.48
CA MET A 28 16.73 -12.90 4.63
C MET A 28 15.67 -12.81 5.74
N PRO A 29 15.99 -13.13 7.01
CA PRO A 29 15.07 -12.89 8.13
C PRO A 29 14.53 -11.45 8.18
N ALA A 30 15.32 -10.48 7.69
CA ALA A 30 14.90 -9.09 7.55
C ALA A 30 13.68 -8.88 6.63
N SER A 31 13.44 -9.76 5.66
CA SER A 31 12.26 -9.70 4.78
C SER A 31 10.94 -9.87 5.56
N LEU A 32 10.97 -10.45 6.77
CA LEU A 32 9.80 -10.51 7.65
C LEU A 32 9.32 -9.12 8.09
N TRP A 33 10.20 -8.11 8.13
CA TRP A 33 9.79 -6.74 8.42
C TRP A 33 8.79 -6.18 7.40
N ALA A 34 8.91 -6.57 6.12
CA ALA A 34 7.93 -6.19 5.11
C ALA A 34 6.54 -6.79 5.42
N VAL A 35 6.50 -8.03 5.92
CA VAL A 35 5.26 -8.69 6.34
C VAL A 35 4.66 -7.99 7.56
N PHE A 36 5.47 -7.67 8.58
CA PHE A 36 5.02 -6.89 9.74
C PHE A 36 4.51 -5.49 9.33
N GLY A 37 5.17 -4.84 8.38
CA GLY A 37 4.72 -3.57 7.80
C GLY A 37 3.35 -3.69 7.16
N MET A 38 3.07 -4.80 6.46
CA MET A 38 1.75 -5.07 5.88
C MET A 38 0.66 -5.28 6.93
N PHE A 39 0.97 -5.94 8.06
CA PHE A 39 0.06 -6.02 9.20
C PHE A 39 -0.22 -4.63 9.79
N GLY A 40 0.81 -3.80 9.97
CA GLY A 40 0.64 -2.42 10.43
C GLY A 40 -0.22 -1.58 9.48
N LEU A 41 -0.02 -1.71 8.16
CA LEU A 41 -0.83 -1.05 7.15
C LEU A 41 -2.30 -1.46 7.24
N ALA A 42 -2.57 -2.76 7.35
CA ALA A 42 -3.92 -3.29 7.47
C ALA A 42 -4.59 -2.84 8.78
N LEU A 43 -3.86 -2.88 9.90
CA LEU A 43 -4.34 -2.41 11.19
C LEU A 43 -4.68 -0.92 11.15
N ARG A 44 -3.81 -0.09 10.56
CA ARG A 44 -4.06 1.35 10.36
C ARG A 44 -5.33 1.59 9.54
N ASP A 45 -5.53 0.83 8.45
CA ASP A 45 -6.72 0.97 7.60
C ASP A 45 -8.00 0.62 8.37
N LEU A 46 -7.97 -0.48 9.15
CA LEU A 46 -9.09 -0.90 9.99
C LEU A 46 -9.35 0.10 11.12
N ALA A 47 -8.32 0.58 11.79
CA ALA A 47 -8.42 1.59 12.85
C ALA A 47 -8.98 2.92 12.33
N THR A 48 -8.51 3.37 11.14
CA THR A 48 -9.01 4.58 10.48
C THR A 48 -10.51 4.50 10.20
N ARG A 49 -11.00 3.32 9.81
CA ARG A 49 -12.42 3.08 9.56
C ARG A 49 -13.24 2.91 10.84
N ALA A 50 -12.67 2.26 11.85
CA ALA A 50 -13.31 2.08 13.15
C ALA A 50 -13.30 3.36 14.01
N ALA A 51 -12.54 4.37 13.60
CA ALA A 51 -12.43 5.65 14.29
C ALA A 51 -13.82 6.30 14.49
N PRO A 52 -14.12 6.82 15.69
CA PRO A 52 -15.37 7.51 15.95
C PRO A 52 -15.61 8.67 14.98
N PRO A 53 -16.87 8.94 14.58
CA PRO A 53 -17.20 10.07 13.71
C PRO A 53 -16.75 11.43 14.27
N ALA A 54 -16.66 11.55 15.60
CA ALA A 54 -16.20 12.74 16.31
C ALA A 54 -14.74 13.12 16.01
N LEU A 55 -13.90 12.16 15.61
CA LEU A 55 -12.55 12.46 15.15
C LEU A 55 -12.61 13.05 13.74
N SER A 56 -11.95 14.17 13.51
CA SER A 56 -11.85 14.76 12.18
C SER A 56 -10.84 14.02 11.30
N HIS A 57 -10.92 14.22 9.97
CA HIS A 57 -9.91 13.68 9.04
C HIS A 57 -8.50 14.21 9.36
N LEU A 58 -8.41 15.48 9.78
CA LEU A 58 -7.15 16.12 10.13
C LEU A 58 -6.55 15.50 11.40
N GLN A 59 -7.36 15.19 12.42
CA GLN A 59 -6.87 14.52 13.63
C GLN A 59 -6.30 13.12 13.33
N LEU A 60 -6.98 12.34 12.48
CA LEU A 60 -6.46 11.03 12.05
C LEU A 60 -5.19 11.16 11.20
N GLY A 61 -5.14 12.18 10.34
CA GLY A 61 -3.95 12.54 9.57
C GLY A 61 -2.77 12.86 10.49
N PHE A 62 -2.98 13.78 11.42
CA PHE A 62 -1.99 14.22 12.39
C PHE A 62 -1.43 13.06 13.19
N TRP A 63 -2.27 12.25 13.84
CA TRP A 63 -1.80 11.09 14.62
C TRP A 63 -1.11 10.05 13.74
N GLY A 64 -1.60 9.85 12.51
CA GLY A 64 -0.98 8.95 11.54
C GLY A 64 0.45 9.35 11.15
N PHE A 65 0.75 10.64 11.06
CA PHE A 65 2.10 11.14 10.80
C PHE A 65 2.93 11.37 12.07
N ALA A 66 2.30 11.72 13.19
CA ALA A 66 2.97 11.98 14.46
C ALA A 66 3.78 10.77 14.95
N VAL A 67 3.33 9.55 14.63
CA VAL A 67 4.05 8.30 14.96
C VAL A 67 5.44 8.23 14.30
N LEU A 68 5.67 8.94 13.19
CA LEU A 68 6.98 8.96 12.53
C LEU A 68 8.06 9.61 13.39
N LEU A 69 7.70 10.54 14.30
CA LEU A 69 8.65 11.19 15.20
C LEU A 69 9.28 10.22 16.21
N PRO A 70 8.52 9.53 17.08
CA PRO A 70 9.11 8.57 18.02
C PRO A 70 9.73 7.38 17.30
N THR A 71 9.17 6.91 16.18
CA THR A 71 9.79 5.83 15.39
C THR A 71 11.12 6.26 14.78
N GLY A 72 11.19 7.46 14.20
CA GLY A 72 12.43 8.01 13.66
C GLY A 72 13.50 8.20 14.73
N ALA A 73 13.13 8.72 15.91
CA ALA A 73 14.03 8.86 17.04
C ALA A 73 14.54 7.50 17.55
N ALA A 74 13.67 6.50 17.66
CA ALA A 74 14.06 5.14 18.02
C ALA A 74 15.00 4.51 16.99
N MET A 75 14.74 4.70 15.69
CA MET A 75 15.63 4.23 14.63
C MET A 75 16.99 4.90 14.72
N LEU A 76 17.06 6.21 14.92
CA LEU A 76 18.32 6.94 15.10
C LEU A 76 19.09 6.46 16.33
N ALA A 77 18.40 6.15 17.44
CA ALA A 77 19.05 5.63 18.64
C ALA A 77 19.70 4.25 18.40
N VAL A 78 19.08 3.41 17.55
CA VAL A 78 19.61 2.09 17.20
C VAL A 78 20.71 2.17 16.15
N THR A 79 20.58 3.03 15.14
CA THR A 79 21.54 3.12 14.02
C THR A 79 22.70 4.07 14.28
N GLY A 80 22.58 4.99 15.25
CA GLY A 80 23.65 5.89 15.71
C GLY A 80 24.10 6.96 14.71
N GLY A 81 23.47 7.07 13.54
CA GLY A 81 23.95 7.86 12.40
C GLY A 81 23.02 9.00 11.99
N ALA A 82 22.84 10.00 12.86
CA ALA A 82 22.12 11.22 12.46
C ALA A 82 22.95 12.00 11.41
N VAL A 83 22.42 12.10 10.20
CA VAL A 83 23.05 12.87 9.10
C VAL A 83 22.21 14.11 8.84
N VAL A 84 22.85 15.28 8.80
CA VAL A 84 22.19 16.52 8.38
C VAL A 84 21.99 16.47 6.86
N PRO A 85 20.75 16.47 6.36
CA PRO A 85 20.50 16.39 4.92
C PRO A 85 20.99 17.64 4.21
N SER A 86 21.55 17.47 3.01
CA SER A 86 21.90 18.59 2.14
C SER A 86 20.64 19.33 1.66
N ALA A 87 20.79 20.56 1.19
CA ALA A 87 19.65 21.37 0.71
C ALA A 87 18.82 20.64 -0.37
N GLY A 88 19.48 19.91 -1.29
CA GLY A 88 18.78 19.11 -2.31
C GLY A 88 17.97 17.95 -1.73
N ILE A 89 18.49 17.28 -0.70
CA ILE A 89 17.75 16.23 0.02
C ILE A 89 16.58 16.84 0.77
N VAL A 90 16.74 17.99 1.42
CA VAL A 90 15.65 18.70 2.11
C VAL A 90 14.50 19.03 1.16
N VAL A 91 14.79 19.54 -0.04
CA VAL A 91 13.76 19.83 -1.05
C VAL A 91 13.03 18.55 -1.47
N THR A 92 13.77 17.46 -1.68
CA THR A 92 13.19 16.16 -2.06
C THR A 92 12.29 15.60 -0.94
N LEU A 93 12.73 15.70 0.31
CA LEU A 93 11.95 15.32 1.49
C LEU A 93 10.70 16.18 1.65
N ALA A 94 10.79 17.49 1.40
CA ALA A 94 9.64 18.38 1.47
C ALA A 94 8.59 18.04 0.40
N LEU A 95 9.01 17.81 -0.84
CA LEU A 95 8.12 17.35 -1.92
C LEU A 95 7.49 15.99 -1.59
N GLY A 96 8.29 15.05 -1.09
CA GLY A 96 7.82 13.74 -0.63
C GLY A 96 6.79 13.86 0.50
N ALA A 97 7.00 14.79 1.44
CA ALA A 97 6.07 15.06 2.53
C ALA A 97 4.74 15.63 2.01
N VAL A 98 4.77 16.59 1.08
CA VAL A 98 3.55 17.15 0.48
C VAL A 98 2.75 16.07 -0.24
N VAL A 99 3.40 15.27 -1.09
CA VAL A 99 2.75 14.15 -1.80
C VAL A 99 2.23 13.11 -0.81
N GLY A 100 3.02 12.78 0.21
CA GLY A 100 2.67 11.83 1.26
C GLY A 100 1.44 12.26 2.04
N VAL A 101 1.37 13.53 2.47
CA VAL A 101 0.22 14.10 3.20
C VAL A 101 -1.03 14.10 2.33
N ALA A 102 -0.92 14.52 1.06
CA ALA A 102 -2.04 14.50 0.13
C ALA A 102 -2.57 13.06 -0.09
N ALA A 103 -1.67 12.12 -0.36
CA ALA A 103 -2.01 10.71 -0.55
C ALA A 103 -2.64 10.09 0.71
N TYR A 104 -2.08 10.36 1.88
CA TYR A 104 -2.59 9.83 3.15
C TYR A 104 -3.98 10.38 3.48
N THR A 105 -4.20 11.68 3.24
CA THR A 105 -5.51 12.33 3.42
C THR A 105 -6.56 11.71 2.50
N ALA A 106 -6.21 11.46 1.23
CA ALA A 106 -7.09 10.77 0.28
C ALA A 106 -7.44 9.35 0.74
N VAL A 107 -6.47 8.62 1.32
CA VAL A 107 -6.70 7.29 1.88
C VAL A 107 -7.64 7.35 3.09
N ILE A 108 -7.46 8.31 4.01
CA ILE A 108 -8.38 8.49 5.16
C ILE A 108 -9.79 8.76 4.65
N ALA A 109 -9.95 9.68 3.70
CA ALA A 109 -11.24 10.00 3.12
C ALA A 109 -11.90 8.75 2.51
N ALA A 110 -11.17 8.01 1.66
CA ALA A 110 -11.65 6.79 1.03
C ALA A 110 -12.06 5.72 2.06
N MET A 111 -11.31 5.56 3.14
CA MET A 111 -11.62 4.56 4.18
C MET A 111 -12.83 4.91 5.03
N ARG A 112 -13.07 6.20 5.28
CA ARG A 112 -14.17 6.70 6.11
C ARG A 112 -15.48 6.83 5.36
N THR A 113 -15.45 7.20 4.08
CA THR A 113 -16.66 7.44 3.29
C THR A 113 -16.99 6.28 2.34
N GLY A 114 -15.98 5.52 1.92
CA GLY A 114 -16.13 4.43 0.97
C GLY A 114 -16.49 3.08 1.61
N GLU A 115 -17.14 2.22 0.83
CA GLU A 115 -17.21 0.80 1.14
C GLU A 115 -15.81 0.17 1.00
N ILE A 116 -15.37 -0.63 1.99
CA ILE A 116 -14.07 -1.37 1.91
C ILE A 116 -13.97 -2.13 0.59
N ALA A 117 -15.08 -2.75 0.19
CA ALA A 117 -15.24 -3.48 -1.05
C ALA A 117 -14.77 -2.63 -2.25
N ALA A 118 -15.28 -1.40 -2.39
CA ALA A 118 -14.89 -0.50 -3.47
C ALA A 118 -13.43 -0.03 -3.40
N VAL A 119 -12.85 0.13 -2.20
CA VAL A 119 -11.47 0.64 -2.02
C VAL A 119 -10.41 -0.44 -2.19
N THR A 120 -10.71 -1.68 -1.79
CA THR A 120 -9.73 -2.78 -1.76
C THR A 120 -9.09 -3.06 -3.14
N PRO A 121 -9.83 -3.10 -4.26
CA PRO A 121 -9.26 -3.41 -5.57
C PRO A 121 -8.25 -2.37 -6.08
N PHE A 122 -8.36 -1.10 -5.66
CA PHE A 122 -7.38 -0.07 -6.00
C PHE A 122 -6.00 -0.32 -5.38
N ARG A 123 -5.89 -1.24 -4.41
CA ARG A 123 -4.57 -1.66 -3.92
C ARG A 123 -3.80 -2.45 -4.96
N TYR A 124 -4.50 -3.20 -5.80
CA TYR A 124 -3.88 -3.96 -6.89
C TYR A 124 -3.41 -3.05 -8.02
N SER A 125 -4.06 -1.90 -8.27
CA SER A 125 -3.62 -0.97 -9.31
C SER A 125 -2.29 -0.28 -8.99
N ARG A 126 -1.86 -0.26 -7.72
CA ARG A 126 -0.56 0.30 -7.32
C ARG A 126 0.60 -0.34 -8.09
N ILE A 127 0.47 -1.61 -8.47
CA ILE A 127 1.52 -2.31 -9.21
C ILE A 127 1.72 -1.73 -10.61
N LEU A 128 0.64 -1.26 -11.25
CA LEU A 128 0.71 -0.61 -12.56
C LEU A 128 1.44 0.72 -12.45
N PHE A 129 1.09 1.53 -11.43
CA PHE A 129 1.79 2.79 -11.17
C PHE A 129 3.26 2.56 -10.81
N ALA A 130 3.57 1.53 -10.02
CA ALA A 130 4.94 1.17 -9.67
C ALA A 130 5.77 0.80 -10.91
N ILE A 131 5.22 0.00 -11.83
CA ILE A 131 5.88 -0.35 -13.09
C ILE A 131 6.10 0.89 -13.97
N VAL A 132 5.07 1.72 -14.14
CA VAL A 132 5.16 2.94 -14.98
C VAL A 132 6.20 3.91 -14.40
N LEU A 133 6.19 4.14 -13.09
CA LEU A 133 7.18 5.00 -12.45
C LEU A 133 8.58 4.37 -12.46
N GLY A 134 8.68 3.04 -12.31
CA GLY A 134 9.91 2.26 -12.49
C GLY A 134 10.59 2.58 -13.83
N ILE A 135 9.83 2.50 -14.92
CA ILE A 135 10.31 2.77 -16.27
C ILE A 135 10.63 4.26 -16.45
N LEU A 136 9.71 5.17 -16.06
CA LEU A 136 9.85 6.61 -16.35
C LEU A 136 10.91 7.31 -15.50
N VAL A 137 11.06 6.89 -14.23
CA VAL A 137 11.94 7.56 -13.27
C VAL A 137 13.30 6.86 -13.18
N PHE A 138 13.31 5.53 -13.21
CA PHE A 138 14.52 4.72 -13.00
C PHE A 138 15.03 4.05 -14.27
N GLY A 139 14.28 4.08 -15.37
CA GLY A 139 14.65 3.38 -16.61
C GLY A 139 14.60 1.86 -16.49
N GLU A 140 13.97 1.33 -15.45
CA GLU A 140 13.95 -0.10 -15.14
C GLU A 140 12.81 -0.80 -15.87
N TRP A 141 13.17 -1.67 -16.82
CA TRP A 141 12.20 -2.46 -17.56
C TRP A 141 11.84 -3.74 -16.79
N PRO A 142 10.53 -4.00 -16.57
CA PRO A 142 10.11 -5.23 -15.91
C PRO A 142 10.39 -6.44 -16.80
N ASP A 143 10.86 -7.52 -16.19
CA ASP A 143 11.09 -8.77 -16.90
C ASP A 143 9.78 -9.55 -17.17
N GLY A 144 9.90 -10.63 -17.95
CA GLY A 144 8.76 -11.42 -18.40
C GLY A 144 7.89 -11.98 -17.26
N MET A 145 8.49 -12.44 -16.15
CA MET A 145 7.67 -12.95 -15.04
C MET A 145 7.07 -11.81 -14.22
N THR A 146 7.75 -10.66 -14.10
CA THR A 146 7.19 -9.48 -13.44
C THR A 146 5.92 -9.04 -14.17
N LEU A 147 5.96 -9.01 -15.51
CA LEU A 147 4.80 -8.75 -16.36
C LEU A 147 3.71 -9.83 -16.20
N ALA A 148 4.09 -11.11 -16.20
CA ALA A 148 3.15 -12.21 -16.02
C ALA A 148 2.44 -12.13 -14.66
N GLY A 149 3.18 -11.97 -13.57
CA GLY A 149 2.63 -11.83 -12.23
C GLY A 149 1.78 -10.56 -12.09
N ALA A 150 2.22 -9.44 -12.64
CA ALA A 150 1.45 -8.20 -12.65
C ALA A 150 0.12 -8.37 -13.39
N SER A 151 0.10 -9.09 -14.51
CA SER A 151 -1.13 -9.39 -15.26
C SER A 151 -2.14 -10.17 -14.40
N VAL A 152 -1.67 -11.14 -13.62
CA VAL A 152 -2.51 -11.94 -12.69
C VAL A 152 -3.07 -11.05 -11.58
N VAL A 153 -2.22 -10.23 -10.95
CA VAL A 153 -2.63 -9.31 -9.87
C VAL A 153 -3.71 -8.34 -10.37
N VAL A 154 -3.48 -7.73 -11.53
CA VAL A 154 -4.40 -6.77 -12.14
C VAL A 154 -5.70 -7.46 -12.55
N GLY A 155 -5.63 -8.65 -13.16
CA GLY A 155 -6.81 -9.45 -13.53
C GLY A 155 -7.69 -9.79 -12.31
N CYS A 156 -7.08 -10.19 -11.20
CA CYS A 156 -7.81 -10.45 -9.94
C CYS A 156 -8.47 -9.19 -9.38
N GLY A 157 -7.79 -8.04 -9.47
CA GLY A 157 -8.34 -6.74 -9.10
C GLY A 157 -9.55 -6.36 -9.95
N ILE A 158 -9.43 -6.45 -11.28
CA ILE A 158 -10.51 -6.17 -12.23
C ILE A 158 -11.71 -7.09 -11.97
N TYR A 159 -11.48 -8.40 -11.82
CA TYR A 159 -12.54 -9.37 -11.52
C TYR A 159 -13.29 -9.00 -10.23
N THR A 160 -12.57 -8.58 -9.19
CA THR A 160 -13.17 -8.16 -7.92
C THR A 160 -14.09 -6.95 -8.11
N VAL A 161 -13.63 -5.91 -8.83
CA VAL A 161 -14.44 -4.71 -9.11
C VAL A 161 -15.69 -5.05 -9.93
N LEU A 162 -15.53 -5.79 -11.03
CA LEU A 162 -16.64 -6.14 -11.91
C LEU A 162 -17.71 -6.95 -11.19
N ARG A 163 -17.29 -7.87 -10.33
CA ARG A 163 -18.20 -8.70 -9.53
C ARG A 163 -18.93 -7.88 -8.47
N GLU A 164 -18.24 -7.00 -7.75
CA GLU A 164 -18.88 -6.15 -6.75
C GLU A 164 -19.90 -5.20 -7.38
N ARG A 165 -19.57 -4.62 -8.54
CA ARG A 165 -20.51 -3.82 -9.33
C ARG A 165 -21.76 -4.61 -9.73
N ARG A 166 -21.61 -5.86 -10.14
CA ARG A 166 -22.75 -6.74 -10.49
C ARG A 166 -23.63 -7.03 -9.28
N LEU A 167 -23.04 -7.39 -8.14
CA LEU A 167 -23.79 -7.65 -6.90
C LEU A 167 -24.51 -6.40 -6.37
N ALA A 168 -23.92 -5.21 -6.53
CA ALA A 168 -24.55 -3.96 -6.14
C ALA A 168 -25.76 -3.62 -7.04
N ARG A 169 -25.73 -4.01 -8.32
CA ARG A 169 -26.87 -3.86 -9.24
C ARG A 169 -28.00 -4.84 -8.95
N GLU A 170 -27.68 -6.08 -8.57
CA GLU A 170 -28.68 -7.11 -8.22
C GLU A 170 -29.41 -6.83 -6.89
N ARG A 171 -28.91 -5.89 -6.08
CA ARG A 171 -29.53 -5.46 -4.81
C ARG A 171 -30.39 -4.19 -4.92
N ARG A 172 -30.37 -3.52 -6.08
CA ARG A 172 -31.25 -2.38 -6.39
C ARG A 172 -32.48 -2.86 -7.14
#